data_AF-A0A7K1DIP0-F1
#
_entry.id   AF-A0A7K1DIP0-F1
#
_cell.length_a   1.000
_cell.length_b   1.000
_cell.length_c   1.000
_cell.angle_alpha   90.00
_cell.angle_beta   90.00
_cell.angle_gamma   90.00
#
_symmetry.space_group_name_H-M   'P 1'
#
loop_
_entity.id
_entity.type
_entity.pdbx_description
1 polymer ?
#
loop_
_entity_poly.entity_id
_entity_poly.type
_entity_poly.pdbx_seq_one_letter_code
_entity_poly.pdbx_strand_id
1 'polypeptide(L)'
;MSSSSFAERKDYRVADLSMAPFGRKEIHLAEHEMPGLRALRKEFGVSKPLKGARISGSLHMTIQTAVLIETLVHLGAEVRWASCNIFSTQDHAAAAVVVGPNGTAENPQGVPVYAWKGETLEEYWWATDQMMTWPDGDGPNMILDDGGDATMLLHKGVEYEKAGAVPDPTTASNPELAIVLGLLQRGLKTSPSRWTKMSKLIKGVTEETTTGVKRLYKMAQDNELLFPAINVNDSVTKSKFDNLYGCRHSLIDALNRATDVMIAGKMAVVCGYGDVGKGCAQSLRGQGARVVVTEIDPINALQAAMEGYIVNTLENVVGVADIFVTATGNEAIVTAEHMAKMKHNAIVCNIGHFDNEIDMAGLSRSGATRDELKTGTDLWTFADGHAV
;
A
#
# COMPACT_ATOMS: atom_id res chain seq x y z
N MET A 1 -17.60 -29.39 20.06
CA MET A 1 -17.89 -28.10 19.39
C MET A 1 -17.25 -28.18 18.03
N SER A 2 -18.06 -28.22 16.96
CA SER A 2 -17.57 -28.28 15.59
C SER A 2 -16.84 -26.97 15.29
N SER A 3 -15.52 -27.01 15.12
CA SER A 3 -14.77 -25.87 14.60
C SER A 3 -15.10 -25.76 13.12
N SER A 4 -16.12 -24.96 12.77
CA SER A 4 -16.38 -24.65 11.37
C SER A 4 -15.12 -23.97 10.83
N SER A 5 -14.51 -24.53 9.80
CA SER A 5 -13.37 -23.88 9.15
C SER A 5 -13.84 -22.55 8.52
N PHE A 6 -12.95 -21.56 8.38
CA PHE A 6 -13.26 -20.28 7.73
C PHE A 6 -13.88 -20.46 6.33
N ALA A 7 -13.49 -21.52 5.63
CA ALA A 7 -14.01 -21.92 4.31
C ALA A 7 -15.54 -22.14 4.29
N GLU A 8 -16.12 -22.71 5.34
CA GLU A 8 -17.56 -22.99 5.40
C GLU A 8 -18.41 -21.71 5.50
N ARG A 9 -17.82 -20.59 5.94
CA ARG A 9 -18.54 -19.32 6.16
C ARG A 9 -18.64 -18.43 4.91
N LYS A 10 -18.03 -18.82 3.77
CA LYS A 10 -17.92 -17.97 2.55
C LYS A 10 -17.43 -16.55 2.87
N ASP A 11 -16.48 -16.47 3.79
CA ASP A 11 -16.07 -15.23 4.44
C ASP A 11 -14.91 -14.60 3.65
N TYR A 12 -15.21 -13.98 2.51
CA TYR A 12 -14.27 -13.27 1.63
C TYR A 12 -15.02 -12.32 0.68
N ARG A 13 -14.29 -11.36 0.11
CA ARG A 13 -14.76 -10.52 -1.01
C ARG A 13 -13.61 -10.24 -1.96
N VAL A 14 -13.68 -10.84 -3.14
CA VAL A 14 -12.73 -10.63 -4.25
C VAL A 14 -13.50 -10.33 -5.53
N ALA A 15 -12.80 -9.86 -6.57
CA ALA A 15 -13.43 -9.54 -7.85
C ALA A 15 -14.10 -10.75 -8.50
N ASP A 16 -13.34 -11.82 -8.73
CA ASP A 16 -13.81 -13.04 -9.40
C ASP A 16 -13.00 -14.28 -9.01
N LEU A 17 -13.66 -15.27 -8.38
CA LEU A 17 -13.02 -16.54 -8.01
C LEU A 17 -12.62 -17.40 -9.21
N SER A 18 -13.23 -17.20 -10.38
CA SER A 18 -12.91 -17.97 -11.58
C SER A 18 -11.46 -17.75 -12.05
N MET A 19 -10.81 -16.67 -11.57
CA MET A 19 -9.42 -16.33 -11.86
C MET A 19 -8.41 -17.17 -11.06
N ALA A 20 -8.84 -17.92 -10.05
CA ALA A 20 -7.94 -18.70 -9.17
C ALA A 20 -7.01 -19.68 -9.92
N PRO A 21 -7.41 -20.39 -10.99
CA PRO A 21 -6.49 -21.25 -11.74
C PRO A 21 -5.34 -20.49 -12.41
N PHE A 22 -5.59 -19.25 -12.85
CA PHE A 22 -4.53 -18.39 -13.38
C PHE A 22 -3.60 -17.92 -12.27
N GLY A 23 -4.15 -17.39 -11.18
CA GLY A 23 -3.34 -16.96 -10.03
C GLY A 23 -2.52 -18.10 -9.42
N ARG A 24 -3.05 -19.33 -9.37
CA ARG A 24 -2.30 -20.50 -8.91
C ARG A 24 -1.06 -20.79 -9.76
N LYS A 25 -1.15 -20.61 -11.08
CA LYS A 25 0.00 -20.79 -11.99
C LYS A 25 1.06 -19.73 -11.72
N GLU A 26 0.67 -18.47 -11.53
CA GLU A 26 1.62 -17.41 -11.22
C GLU A 26 2.22 -17.51 -9.82
N ILE A 27 1.45 -17.94 -8.81
CA ILE A 27 1.98 -18.29 -7.49
C ILE A 27 3.06 -19.36 -7.62
N HIS A 28 2.82 -20.40 -8.41
CA HIS A 28 3.81 -21.46 -8.62
C HIS A 28 5.12 -20.91 -9.24
N LEU A 29 5.03 -20.02 -10.23
CA LEU A 29 6.20 -19.35 -10.80
C LEU A 29 6.91 -18.48 -9.76
N ALA A 30 6.15 -17.68 -9.01
CA ALA A 30 6.69 -16.80 -7.98
C ALA A 30 7.38 -17.55 -6.84
N GLU A 31 6.91 -18.74 -6.47
CA GLU A 31 7.59 -19.60 -5.51
C GLU A 31 9.04 -19.91 -5.91
N HIS A 32 9.33 -20.08 -7.21
CA HIS A 32 10.70 -20.28 -7.69
C HIS A 32 11.58 -19.04 -7.54
N GLU A 33 11.00 -17.85 -7.64
CA GLU A 33 11.68 -16.55 -7.47
C GLU A 33 11.70 -16.06 -6.00
N MET A 34 11.07 -16.78 -5.07
CA MET A 34 11.01 -16.44 -3.64
C MET A 34 11.70 -17.50 -2.75
N PRO A 35 13.01 -17.75 -2.95
CA PRO A 35 13.73 -18.80 -2.23
C PRO A 35 13.77 -18.56 -0.72
N GLY A 36 13.74 -17.30 -0.26
CA GLY A 36 13.71 -16.96 1.17
C GLY A 36 12.46 -17.51 1.87
N LEU A 37 11.27 -17.28 1.32
CA LEU A 37 10.03 -17.81 1.88
C LEU A 37 9.99 -19.34 1.81
N ARG A 38 10.47 -19.94 0.72
CA ARG A 38 10.56 -21.40 0.60
C ARG A 38 11.51 -22.03 1.61
N ALA A 39 12.63 -21.36 1.89
CA ALA A 39 13.56 -21.80 2.92
C ALA A 39 12.90 -21.80 4.31
N LEU A 40 12.15 -20.73 4.66
CA LEU A 40 11.39 -20.66 5.92
C LEU A 40 10.35 -21.77 6.02
N ARG A 41 9.61 -22.05 4.94
CA ARG A 41 8.66 -23.19 4.90
C ARG A 41 9.37 -24.52 5.18
N LYS A 42 10.54 -24.75 4.56
CA LYS A 42 11.33 -25.97 4.77
C LYS A 42 11.87 -26.08 6.19
N GLU A 43 12.40 -25.00 6.73
CA GLU A 43 13.05 -24.97 8.05
C GLU A 43 12.03 -25.08 9.19
N PHE A 44 10.95 -24.31 9.12
CA PHE A 44 9.99 -24.17 10.23
C PHE A 44 8.64 -24.86 9.98
N GLY A 45 8.46 -25.49 8.81
CA GLY A 45 7.20 -26.16 8.46
C GLY A 45 6.84 -27.34 9.37
N VAL A 46 7.83 -27.98 9.99
CA VAL A 46 7.60 -29.07 10.97
C VAL A 46 7.26 -28.53 12.35
N SER A 47 7.97 -27.50 12.82
CA SER A 47 7.77 -26.93 14.15
C SER A 47 6.52 -26.05 14.27
N LYS A 48 5.99 -25.56 13.14
CA LYS A 48 4.79 -24.71 13.06
C LYS A 48 4.82 -23.56 14.10
N PRO A 49 5.85 -22.69 14.05
CA PRO A 49 6.07 -21.69 15.09
C PRO A 49 4.93 -20.67 15.21
N LEU A 50 4.13 -20.50 14.16
CA LEU A 50 2.97 -19.59 14.16
C LEU A 50 1.68 -20.27 14.58
N LYS A 51 1.71 -21.52 15.11
CA LYS A 51 0.50 -22.18 15.60
C LYS A 51 -0.19 -21.33 16.68
N GLY A 52 -1.46 -21.00 16.45
CA GLY A 52 -2.27 -20.14 17.32
C GLY A 52 -2.13 -18.64 17.04
N ALA A 53 -1.31 -18.25 16.06
CA ALA A 53 -1.32 -16.91 15.51
C ALA A 53 -2.63 -16.65 14.74
N ARG A 54 -3.22 -15.49 14.98
CA ARG A 54 -4.34 -14.94 14.19
C ARG A 54 -3.87 -13.62 13.60
N ILE A 55 -3.40 -13.68 12.37
CA ILE A 55 -2.72 -12.56 11.69
C ILE A 55 -3.71 -11.83 10.81
N SER A 56 -3.96 -10.57 11.15
CA SER A 56 -4.65 -9.61 10.29
C SER A 56 -3.60 -8.90 9.44
N GLY A 57 -3.61 -9.15 8.13
CA GLY A 57 -2.67 -8.59 7.17
C GLY A 57 -3.29 -7.46 6.34
N SER A 58 -2.63 -6.31 6.32
CA SER A 58 -2.94 -5.13 5.50
C SER A 58 -1.74 -4.83 4.62
N LEU A 59 -1.68 -5.44 3.45
CA LEU A 59 -0.56 -5.33 2.51
C LEU A 59 -1.07 -5.60 1.09
N HIS A 60 -0.52 -4.91 0.09
CA HIS A 60 -0.86 -5.08 -1.33
C HIS A 60 -1.18 -6.54 -1.70
N MET A 61 -2.40 -6.83 -2.17
CA MET A 61 -2.83 -8.20 -2.45
C MET A 61 -2.33 -8.67 -3.83
N THR A 62 -1.04 -9.02 -3.90
CA THR A 62 -0.33 -9.44 -5.11
C THR A 62 0.00 -10.93 -5.13
N ILE A 63 0.58 -11.43 -6.22
CA ILE A 63 1.15 -12.78 -6.33
C ILE A 63 2.26 -12.99 -5.29
N GLN A 64 3.11 -11.99 -5.05
CA GLN A 64 4.19 -12.08 -4.07
C GLN A 64 3.61 -12.21 -2.65
N THR A 65 2.58 -11.42 -2.35
CA THR A 65 1.84 -11.49 -1.09
C THR A 65 1.10 -12.81 -0.91
N ALA A 66 0.58 -13.40 -1.99
CA ALA A 66 -0.02 -14.73 -1.93
C ALA A 66 0.98 -15.80 -1.46
N VAL A 67 2.24 -15.75 -1.94
CA VAL A 67 3.30 -16.66 -1.45
C VAL A 67 3.64 -16.39 0.02
N LEU A 68 3.63 -15.13 0.46
CA LEU A 68 3.78 -14.74 1.87
C LEU A 68 2.65 -15.33 2.74
N ILE A 69 1.39 -15.11 2.36
CA ILE A 69 0.21 -15.62 3.07
C ILE A 69 0.29 -17.15 3.20
N GLU A 70 0.55 -17.85 2.11
CA GLU A 70 0.69 -19.31 2.13
C GLU A 70 1.89 -19.78 2.96
N THR A 71 2.93 -18.96 3.10
CA THR A 71 4.03 -19.23 4.03
C THR A 71 3.58 -19.11 5.48
N LEU A 72 2.84 -18.06 5.83
CA LEU A 72 2.31 -17.87 7.20
C LEU A 72 1.40 -19.04 7.60
N VAL A 73 0.47 -19.42 6.71
CA VAL A 73 -0.42 -20.58 6.91
C VAL A 73 0.40 -21.87 7.00
N HIS A 74 1.38 -22.08 6.11
CA HIS A 74 2.27 -23.24 6.19
C HIS A 74 3.02 -23.30 7.51
N LEU A 75 3.36 -22.17 8.13
CA LEU A 75 4.00 -22.10 9.44
C LEU A 75 3.03 -22.18 10.63
N GLY A 76 1.74 -22.37 10.37
CA GLY A 76 0.71 -22.67 11.37
C GLY A 76 -0.22 -21.52 11.75
N ALA A 77 -0.10 -20.35 11.09
CA ALA A 77 -0.97 -19.22 11.34
C ALA A 77 -2.38 -19.40 10.75
N GLU A 78 -3.36 -18.80 11.39
CA GLU A 78 -4.61 -18.40 10.75
C GLU A 78 -4.44 -16.96 10.25
N VAL A 79 -4.99 -16.65 9.09
CA VAL A 79 -4.75 -15.37 8.40
C VAL A 79 -6.07 -14.80 7.86
N ARG A 80 -6.23 -13.48 7.95
CA ARG A 80 -7.24 -12.69 7.22
C ARG A 80 -6.53 -11.54 6.53
N TRP A 81 -6.95 -11.18 5.32
CA TRP A 81 -6.20 -10.21 4.51
C TRP A 81 -7.08 -9.14 3.87
N ALA A 82 -6.53 -7.94 3.77
CA ALA A 82 -7.00 -6.84 2.95
C ALA A 82 -5.80 -6.19 2.25
N SER A 83 -6.05 -5.53 1.13
CA SER A 83 -5.02 -4.70 0.48
C SER A 83 -4.80 -3.42 1.28
N CYS A 84 -3.60 -2.81 1.20
CA CYS A 84 -3.31 -1.47 1.74
C CYS A 84 -3.43 -0.35 0.68
N ASN A 85 -3.89 -0.68 -0.53
CA ASN A 85 -4.12 0.31 -1.58
C ASN A 85 -5.17 -0.16 -2.61
N ILE A 86 -6.07 0.74 -2.97
CA ILE A 86 -7.24 0.50 -3.84
C ILE A 86 -6.92 -0.01 -5.26
N PHE A 87 -5.70 0.21 -5.76
CA PHE A 87 -5.30 -0.21 -7.11
C PHE A 87 -4.26 -1.33 -7.15
N SER A 88 -3.74 -1.73 -5.99
CA SER A 88 -2.59 -2.64 -5.92
C SER A 88 -2.94 -4.12 -6.02
N THR A 89 -4.20 -4.48 -5.76
CA THR A 89 -4.66 -5.86 -5.83
C THR A 89 -4.47 -6.44 -7.23
N GLN A 90 -3.96 -7.67 -7.28
CA GLN A 90 -3.99 -8.54 -8.44
C GLN A 90 -5.12 -9.55 -8.23
N ASP A 91 -6.24 -9.37 -8.94
CA ASP A 91 -7.48 -10.12 -8.67
C ASP A 91 -7.33 -11.64 -8.78
N HIS A 92 -6.50 -12.10 -9.71
CA HIS A 92 -6.18 -13.52 -9.86
C HIS A 92 -5.38 -14.07 -8.66
N ALA A 93 -4.50 -13.27 -8.06
CA ALA A 93 -3.80 -13.63 -6.82
C ALA A 93 -4.79 -13.72 -5.65
N ALA A 94 -5.63 -12.70 -5.47
CA ALA A 94 -6.67 -12.68 -4.44
C ALA A 94 -7.59 -13.91 -4.53
N ALA A 95 -8.07 -14.23 -5.73
CA ALA A 95 -8.87 -15.41 -6.00
C ALA A 95 -8.12 -16.72 -5.65
N ALA A 96 -6.86 -16.84 -6.05
CA ALA A 96 -6.05 -18.04 -5.77
C ALA A 96 -5.75 -18.24 -4.28
N VAL A 97 -5.63 -17.15 -3.51
CA VAL A 97 -5.46 -17.19 -2.05
C VAL A 97 -6.74 -17.63 -1.35
N VAL A 98 -7.92 -17.16 -1.80
CA VAL A 98 -9.21 -17.62 -1.24
C VAL A 98 -9.44 -19.10 -1.56
N VAL A 99 -9.21 -19.51 -2.80
CA VAL A 99 -9.37 -20.92 -3.21
C VAL A 99 -8.36 -21.82 -2.51
N GLY A 100 -7.14 -21.34 -2.27
CA GLY A 100 -6.06 -22.11 -1.65
C GLY A 100 -5.46 -23.15 -2.60
N PRO A 101 -4.36 -23.81 -2.20
CA PRO A 101 -3.61 -24.72 -3.08
C PRO A 101 -4.34 -26.03 -3.39
N ASN A 102 -5.29 -26.43 -2.54
CA ASN A 102 -6.02 -27.70 -2.66
C ASN A 102 -7.54 -27.52 -2.82
N GLY A 103 -8.03 -26.29 -2.89
CA GLY A 103 -9.46 -25.99 -3.03
C GLY A 103 -9.90 -25.82 -4.48
N THR A 104 -11.21 -25.60 -4.66
CA THR A 104 -11.82 -25.17 -5.93
C THR A 104 -12.65 -23.90 -5.70
N ALA A 105 -13.15 -23.28 -6.77
CA ALA A 105 -14.01 -22.11 -6.64
C ALA A 105 -15.33 -22.45 -5.88
N GLU A 106 -15.83 -23.67 -6.04
CA GLU A 106 -17.04 -24.17 -5.37
C GLU A 106 -16.78 -24.59 -3.92
N ASN A 107 -15.55 -25.00 -3.62
CA ASN A 107 -15.12 -25.43 -2.29
C ASN A 107 -13.75 -24.83 -1.95
N PRO A 108 -13.69 -23.52 -1.67
CA PRO A 108 -12.44 -22.83 -1.36
C PRO A 108 -11.85 -23.36 -0.04
N GLN A 109 -10.53 -23.55 0.01
CA GLN A 109 -9.80 -24.06 1.19
C GLN A 109 -8.64 -23.14 1.60
N GLY A 110 -8.63 -21.90 1.11
CA GLY A 110 -7.63 -20.91 1.42
C GLY A 110 -7.99 -20.06 2.63
N VAL A 111 -7.68 -18.76 2.55
CA VAL A 111 -7.90 -17.80 3.65
C VAL A 111 -8.89 -16.69 3.25
N PRO A 112 -9.58 -16.06 4.22
CA PRO A 112 -10.36 -14.85 3.99
C PRO A 112 -9.53 -13.71 3.39
N VAL A 113 -9.97 -13.20 2.24
CA VAL A 113 -9.40 -12.03 1.56
C VAL A 113 -10.52 -11.06 1.22
N TYR A 114 -10.33 -9.79 1.56
CA TYR A 114 -11.21 -8.67 1.20
C TYR A 114 -10.38 -7.69 0.38
N ALA A 115 -10.25 -7.96 -0.91
CA ALA A 115 -9.41 -7.16 -1.79
C ALA A 115 -9.82 -7.35 -3.26
N TRP A 116 -9.95 -6.25 -3.99
CA TRP A 116 -10.05 -6.24 -5.46
C TRP A 116 -9.39 -5.01 -6.04
N LYS A 117 -9.08 -5.03 -7.34
CA LYS A 117 -8.52 -3.87 -8.01
C LYS A 117 -9.63 -2.85 -8.29
N GLY A 118 -9.39 -1.58 -7.95
CA GLY A 118 -10.31 -0.48 -8.22
C GLY A 118 -11.38 -0.28 -7.15
N GLU A 119 -11.06 -0.58 -5.89
CA GLU A 119 -11.93 -0.26 -4.74
C GLU A 119 -12.24 1.24 -4.67
N THR A 120 -13.44 1.60 -4.21
CA THR A 120 -13.66 2.95 -3.65
C THR A 120 -13.01 3.07 -2.27
N LEU A 121 -12.85 4.30 -1.77
CA LEU A 121 -12.34 4.52 -0.41
C LEU A 121 -13.25 3.89 0.67
N GLU A 122 -14.57 3.90 0.47
CA GLU A 122 -15.51 3.24 1.39
C GLU A 122 -15.34 1.72 1.39
N GLU A 123 -15.14 1.14 0.21
CA GLU A 123 -14.88 -0.29 0.04
C GLU A 123 -13.55 -0.71 0.68
N TYR A 124 -12.51 0.10 0.51
CA TYR A 124 -11.20 -0.08 1.14
C TYR A 124 -11.30 -0.15 2.67
N TRP A 125 -11.89 0.87 3.29
CA TRP A 125 -12.02 0.91 4.75
C TRP A 125 -12.99 -0.16 5.28
N TRP A 126 -14.01 -0.54 4.48
CA TRP A 126 -14.84 -1.71 4.79
C TRP A 126 -14.03 -3.01 4.76
N ALA A 127 -13.17 -3.21 3.76
CA ALA A 127 -12.32 -4.38 3.64
C ALA A 127 -11.34 -4.48 4.82
N THR A 128 -10.72 -3.37 5.21
CA THR A 128 -9.88 -3.26 6.41
C THR A 128 -10.66 -3.66 7.67
N ASP A 129 -11.92 -3.23 7.81
CA ASP A 129 -12.77 -3.63 8.92
C ASP A 129 -13.09 -5.13 8.92
N GLN A 130 -13.38 -5.72 7.76
CA GLN A 130 -13.62 -7.16 7.62
C GLN A 130 -12.38 -7.99 7.96
N MET A 131 -11.22 -7.55 7.51
CA MET A 131 -9.93 -8.18 7.80
C MET A 131 -9.60 -8.16 9.29
N MET A 132 -9.95 -7.08 10.01
CA MET A 132 -9.79 -6.96 11.46
C MET A 132 -10.89 -7.67 12.27
N THR A 133 -12.03 -8.01 11.67
CA THR A 133 -13.16 -8.67 12.34
C THR A 133 -13.03 -10.18 12.27
N TRP A 134 -12.55 -10.80 13.36
CA TRP A 134 -12.45 -12.26 13.44
C TRP A 134 -13.76 -12.89 13.92
N PRO A 135 -14.16 -14.06 13.37
CA PRO A 135 -15.51 -14.59 13.54
C PRO A 135 -15.90 -15.01 14.96
N ASP A 136 -14.92 -15.26 15.84
CA ASP A 136 -15.15 -15.64 17.24
C ASP A 136 -15.10 -14.42 18.19
N GLY A 137 -15.04 -13.20 17.64
CA GLY A 137 -15.17 -11.94 18.38
C GLY A 137 -13.90 -11.43 19.07
N ASP A 138 -12.86 -12.25 19.18
CA ASP A 138 -11.58 -11.89 19.82
C ASP A 138 -10.65 -11.02 18.95
N GLY A 139 -10.93 -10.88 17.65
CA GLY A 139 -10.02 -10.17 16.74
C GLY A 139 -8.66 -10.88 16.54
N PRO A 140 -7.73 -10.24 15.81
CA PRO A 140 -6.38 -10.76 15.63
C PRO A 140 -5.58 -10.72 16.93
N ASN A 141 -4.52 -11.54 16.99
CA ASN A 141 -3.50 -11.41 18.03
C ASN A 141 -2.16 -10.90 17.48
N MET A 142 -2.04 -10.68 16.18
CA MET A 142 -0.92 -10.03 15.52
C MET A 142 -1.40 -9.26 14.29
N ILE A 143 -0.72 -8.16 13.97
CA ILE A 143 -0.94 -7.39 12.73
C ILE A 143 0.31 -7.49 11.86
N LEU A 144 0.12 -7.65 10.55
CA LEU A 144 1.14 -7.42 9.53
C LEU A 144 0.65 -6.24 8.68
N ASP A 145 1.37 -5.14 8.71
CA ASP A 145 0.91 -3.86 8.17
C ASP A 145 1.92 -3.30 7.16
N ASP A 146 1.41 -2.56 6.18
CA ASP A 146 2.15 -1.82 5.17
C ASP A 146 1.45 -0.47 5.01
N GLY A 147 2.06 0.58 5.60
CA GLY A 147 1.48 1.92 5.65
C GLY A 147 0.91 2.32 7.00
N GLY A 148 0.63 1.33 7.85
CA GLY A 148 0.13 1.54 9.20
C GLY A 148 -1.38 1.83 9.27
N ASP A 149 -2.17 1.53 8.23
CA ASP A 149 -3.60 1.84 8.22
C ASP A 149 -4.41 0.94 9.16
N ALA A 150 -4.10 -0.37 9.21
CA ALA A 150 -4.74 -1.27 10.16
C ALA A 150 -4.39 -0.88 11.60
N THR A 151 -3.13 -0.52 11.83
CA THR A 151 -2.63 -0.03 13.11
C THR A 151 -3.30 1.29 13.49
N MET A 152 -3.39 2.26 12.57
CA MET A 152 -4.03 3.55 12.79
C MET A 152 -5.51 3.39 13.13
N LEU A 153 -6.25 2.59 12.36
CA LEU A 153 -7.68 2.34 12.59
C LEU A 153 -7.93 1.82 14.00
N LEU A 154 -7.12 0.86 14.45
CA LEU A 154 -7.24 0.31 15.79
C LEU A 154 -6.91 1.35 16.86
N HIS A 155 -5.81 2.10 16.73
CA HIS A 155 -5.42 3.10 17.72
C HIS A 155 -6.48 4.20 17.85
N LYS A 156 -7.00 4.72 16.72
CA LYS A 156 -8.11 5.68 16.71
C LYS A 156 -9.41 5.10 17.25
N GLY A 157 -9.69 3.84 16.96
CA GLY A 157 -10.82 3.13 17.55
C GLY A 157 -10.75 3.09 19.07
N VAL A 158 -9.59 2.75 19.64
CA VAL A 158 -9.38 2.75 21.11
C VAL A 158 -9.48 4.16 21.70
N GLU A 159 -8.88 5.15 21.04
CA GLU A 159 -8.94 6.56 21.44
C GLU A 159 -10.39 7.04 21.57
N TYR A 160 -11.21 6.79 20.55
CA TYR A 160 -12.59 7.26 20.53
C TYR A 160 -13.55 6.43 21.38
N GLU A 161 -13.30 5.13 21.53
CA GLU A 161 -14.03 4.31 22.53
C GLU A 161 -13.78 4.82 23.94
N LYS A 162 -12.54 5.17 24.29
CA LYS A 162 -12.18 5.74 25.60
C LYS A 162 -12.80 7.13 25.80
N ALA A 163 -12.84 7.95 24.76
CA ALA A 163 -13.49 9.27 24.79
C ALA A 163 -15.03 9.18 24.85
N GLY A 164 -15.61 8.04 24.45
CA GLY A 164 -17.05 7.87 24.34
C GLY A 164 -17.69 8.62 23.17
N ALA A 165 -16.89 9.19 22.27
CA ALA A 165 -17.33 9.93 21.10
C ALA A 165 -16.27 9.87 19.98
N VAL A 166 -16.76 9.86 18.75
CA VAL A 166 -15.93 10.00 17.53
C VAL A 166 -16.18 11.40 16.96
N PRO A 167 -15.13 12.13 16.51
CA PRO A 167 -15.28 13.41 15.83
C PRO A 167 -16.28 13.34 14.66
N ASP A 168 -16.95 14.45 14.37
CA ASP A 168 -17.92 14.53 13.28
C ASP A 168 -17.21 14.35 11.93
N PRO A 169 -17.61 13.37 11.08
CA PRO A 169 -17.01 13.15 9.76
C PRO A 169 -16.97 14.39 8.85
N THR A 170 -17.91 15.34 9.02
CA THR A 170 -17.94 16.59 8.26
C THR A 170 -16.79 17.55 8.60
N THR A 171 -16.07 17.30 9.71
CA THR A 171 -14.90 18.10 10.12
C THR A 171 -13.57 17.52 9.62
N ALA A 172 -13.61 16.42 8.88
CA ALA A 172 -12.42 15.76 8.36
C ALA A 172 -11.64 16.66 7.38
N SER A 173 -10.32 16.60 7.44
CA SER A 173 -9.42 17.34 6.55
C SER A 173 -9.40 16.82 5.11
N ASN A 174 -9.84 15.58 4.88
CA ASN A 174 -9.95 14.97 3.57
C ASN A 174 -11.09 13.93 3.52
N PRO A 175 -11.53 13.50 2.31
CA PRO A 175 -12.62 12.53 2.17
C PRO A 175 -12.37 11.19 2.84
N GLU A 176 -11.14 10.69 2.80
CA GLU A 176 -10.78 9.39 3.37
C GLU A 176 -10.92 9.37 4.89
N LEU A 177 -10.44 10.41 5.58
CA LEU A 177 -10.59 10.57 7.01
C LEU A 177 -12.08 10.66 7.40
N ALA A 178 -12.93 11.29 6.59
CA ALA A 178 -14.38 11.32 6.83
C ALA A 178 -14.97 9.89 6.83
N ILE A 179 -14.51 9.03 5.93
CA ILE A 179 -14.93 7.62 5.84
C ILE A 179 -14.48 6.86 7.09
N VAL A 180 -13.22 7.01 7.52
CA VAL A 180 -12.68 6.41 8.75
C VAL A 180 -13.49 6.84 9.98
N LEU A 181 -13.74 8.14 10.14
CA LEU A 181 -14.55 8.66 11.25
C LEU A 181 -15.97 8.11 11.21
N GLY A 182 -16.60 8.04 10.03
CA GLY A 182 -17.93 7.46 9.86
C GLY A 182 -17.98 5.97 10.24
N LEU A 183 -16.95 5.20 9.87
CA LEU A 183 -16.79 3.80 10.24
C LEU A 183 -16.68 3.63 11.76
N LEU A 184 -15.77 4.39 12.39
CA LEU A 184 -15.57 4.34 13.84
C LEU A 184 -16.83 4.79 14.60
N GLN A 185 -17.55 5.79 14.10
CA GLN A 185 -18.80 6.27 14.70
C GLN A 185 -19.91 5.21 14.65
N ARG A 186 -20.02 4.46 13.54
CA ARG A 186 -20.92 3.30 13.46
C ARG A 186 -20.50 2.20 14.41
N GLY A 187 -19.21 1.88 14.46
CA GLY A 187 -18.63 0.87 15.35
C GLY A 187 -18.87 1.17 16.83
N LEU A 188 -18.71 2.42 17.25
CA LEU A 188 -18.95 2.85 18.64
C LEU A 188 -20.42 2.63 19.06
N LYS A 189 -21.38 2.80 18.14
CA LYS A 189 -22.82 2.57 18.41
C LYS A 189 -23.17 1.09 18.53
N THR A 190 -22.56 0.23 17.71
CA THR A 190 -22.91 -1.20 17.64
C THR A 190 -22.07 -2.07 18.58
N SER A 191 -20.83 -1.70 18.85
CA SER A 191 -19.88 -2.46 19.66
C SER A 191 -18.88 -1.53 20.35
N PRO A 192 -19.29 -0.82 21.44
CA PRO A 192 -18.56 0.31 22.02
C PRO A 192 -17.21 -0.02 22.69
N SER A 193 -16.78 -1.28 22.67
CA SER A 193 -15.52 -1.73 23.29
C SER A 193 -14.75 -2.68 22.39
N ARG A 194 -15.09 -2.75 21.10
CA ARG A 194 -14.50 -3.69 20.14
C ARG A 194 -13.00 -3.46 20.02
N TRP A 195 -12.59 -2.22 19.74
CA TRP A 195 -11.18 -1.88 19.51
C TRP A 195 -10.36 -2.00 20.80
N THR A 196 -10.93 -1.59 21.93
CA THR A 196 -10.30 -1.69 23.26
C THR A 196 -10.11 -3.14 23.71
N LYS A 197 -11.02 -4.05 23.35
CA LYS A 197 -10.85 -5.48 23.61
C LYS A 197 -9.81 -6.09 22.67
N MET A 198 -9.88 -5.74 21.38
CA MET A 198 -8.95 -6.21 20.35
C MET A 198 -7.50 -5.80 20.66
N SER A 199 -7.26 -4.54 21.04
CA SER A 199 -5.91 -4.03 21.32
C SER A 199 -5.18 -4.79 22.42
N LYS A 200 -5.93 -5.31 23.41
CA LYS A 200 -5.37 -6.10 24.53
C LYS A 200 -4.91 -7.51 24.11
N LEU A 201 -5.38 -8.00 22.97
CA LEU A 201 -5.07 -9.33 22.46
C LEU A 201 -3.90 -9.32 21.47
N ILE A 202 -3.60 -8.15 20.91
CA ILE A 202 -2.49 -7.98 19.98
C ILE A 202 -1.16 -8.04 20.73
N LYS A 203 -0.32 -8.98 20.30
CA LYS A 203 1.03 -9.20 20.81
C LYS A 203 2.06 -8.31 20.11
N GLY A 204 1.74 -7.82 18.92
CA GLY A 204 2.53 -6.83 18.21
C GLY A 204 2.13 -6.67 16.75
N VAL A 205 2.78 -5.70 16.09
CA VAL A 205 2.69 -5.43 14.65
C VAL A 205 4.05 -5.53 13.99
N THR A 206 4.11 -6.05 12.77
CA THR A 206 5.26 -5.92 11.87
C THR A 206 4.91 -4.94 10.76
N GLU A 207 5.68 -3.86 10.62
CA GLU A 207 5.40 -2.79 9.65
C GLU A 207 6.44 -2.78 8.53
N GLU A 208 5.95 -2.83 7.30
CA GLU A 208 6.71 -3.08 6.08
C GLU A 208 7.41 -1.83 5.54
N THR A 209 6.79 -0.65 5.65
CA THR A 209 7.17 0.52 4.85
C THR A 209 7.59 1.73 5.67
N THR A 210 8.37 2.62 5.05
CA THR A 210 8.92 3.83 5.69
C THR A 210 7.82 4.72 6.29
N THR A 211 6.71 4.87 5.58
CA THR A 211 5.57 5.70 6.00
C THR A 211 4.85 5.15 7.22
N GLY A 212 4.58 3.85 7.27
CA GLY A 212 3.99 3.22 8.44
C GLY A 212 4.94 3.24 9.64
N VAL A 213 6.24 3.03 9.41
CA VAL A 213 7.27 3.15 10.46
C VAL A 213 7.32 4.57 11.05
N LYS A 214 7.18 5.63 10.23
CA LYS A 214 7.09 7.01 10.72
C LYS A 214 5.89 7.20 11.65
N ARG A 215 4.72 6.62 11.32
CA ARG A 215 3.52 6.63 12.19
C ARG A 215 3.79 5.90 13.51
N LEU A 216 4.43 4.73 13.46
CA LEU A 216 4.80 3.96 14.66
C LEU A 216 5.75 4.75 15.58
N TYR A 217 6.79 5.39 15.02
CA TYR A 217 7.69 6.21 15.81
C TYR A 217 6.98 7.41 16.44
N LYS A 218 6.05 8.06 15.73
CA LYS A 218 5.27 9.16 16.30
C LYS A 218 4.45 8.68 17.50
N MET A 219 3.70 7.59 17.34
CA MET A 219 2.91 7.00 18.44
C MET A 219 3.81 6.55 19.61
N ALA A 220 4.98 6.00 19.34
CA ALA A 220 5.92 5.62 20.39
C ALA A 220 6.47 6.84 21.16
N GLN A 221 6.84 7.92 20.45
CA GLN A 221 7.32 9.17 21.06
C GLN A 221 6.25 9.84 21.91
N ASP A 222 4.99 9.76 21.48
CA ASP A 222 3.85 10.32 22.21
C ASP A 222 3.34 9.40 23.35
N ASN A 223 3.94 8.21 23.52
CA ASN A 223 3.48 7.15 24.43
C ASN A 223 2.04 6.66 24.15
N GLU A 224 1.65 6.67 22.89
CA GLU A 224 0.33 6.23 22.40
C GLU A 224 0.35 4.81 21.80
N LEU A 225 1.53 4.27 21.49
CA LEU A 225 1.67 2.94 20.88
C LEU A 225 1.19 1.84 21.86
N LEU A 226 0.14 1.11 21.45
CA LEU A 226 -0.58 0.18 22.34
C LEU A 226 0.08 -1.19 22.50
N PHE A 227 0.94 -1.60 21.58
CA PHE A 227 1.59 -2.90 21.55
C PHE A 227 2.97 -2.83 20.86
N PRO A 228 3.86 -3.83 21.06
CA PRO A 228 5.16 -3.85 20.41
C PRO A 228 5.07 -3.75 18.88
N ALA A 229 6.03 -3.05 18.28
CA ALA A 229 6.14 -2.94 16.83
C ALA A 229 7.54 -3.33 16.36
N ILE A 230 7.62 -4.09 15.27
CA ILE A 230 8.86 -4.40 14.57
C ILE A 230 8.88 -3.59 13.27
N ASN A 231 9.88 -2.74 13.15
CA ASN A 231 10.23 -2.04 11.93
C ASN A 231 10.93 -3.03 10.97
N VAL A 232 10.17 -3.55 10.00
CA VAL A 232 10.71 -4.45 8.96
C VAL A 232 11.41 -3.63 7.88
N ASN A 233 10.91 -2.43 7.57
CA ASN A 233 11.45 -1.54 6.55
C ASN A 233 12.97 -1.33 6.67
N ASP A 234 13.44 -1.04 7.89
CA ASP A 234 14.84 -0.68 8.14
C ASP A 234 15.76 -1.90 8.28
N SER A 235 15.23 -3.11 8.07
CA SER A 235 16.09 -4.25 7.80
C SER A 235 16.94 -3.96 6.57
N VAL A 236 18.23 -4.23 6.64
CA VAL A 236 19.17 -3.96 5.53
C VAL A 236 18.72 -4.66 4.24
N THR A 237 18.20 -5.89 4.37
CA THR A 237 17.68 -6.69 3.24
C THR A 237 16.33 -6.22 2.71
N LYS A 238 15.69 -5.22 3.35
CA LYS A 238 14.44 -4.59 2.89
C LYS A 238 14.76 -3.24 2.29
N SER A 239 15.03 -2.22 3.11
CA SER A 239 15.34 -0.85 2.66
C SER A 239 16.35 -0.77 1.50
N LYS A 240 17.46 -1.52 1.56
CA LYS A 240 18.52 -1.45 0.53
C LYS A 240 18.31 -2.35 -0.68
N PHE A 241 17.24 -3.14 -0.69
CA PHE A 241 16.93 -4.05 -1.79
C PHE A 241 15.56 -3.78 -2.39
N ASP A 242 14.50 -3.86 -1.58
CA ASP A 242 13.13 -3.63 -2.00
C ASP A 242 12.94 -2.18 -2.46
N ASN A 243 13.10 -1.22 -1.54
CA ASN A 243 12.86 0.19 -1.84
C ASN A 243 13.78 0.69 -2.98
N LEU A 244 14.99 0.16 -3.10
CA LEU A 244 15.95 0.54 -4.15
C LEU A 244 15.73 -0.22 -5.46
N TYR A 245 15.96 -1.53 -5.47
CA TYR A 245 15.95 -2.34 -6.70
C TYR A 245 14.55 -2.72 -7.14
N GLY A 246 13.60 -2.86 -6.21
CA GLY A 246 12.18 -3.05 -6.50
C GLY A 246 11.64 -1.86 -7.27
N CYS A 247 11.79 -0.64 -6.74
CA CYS A 247 11.37 0.59 -7.44
C CYS A 247 12.15 0.82 -8.75
N ARG A 248 13.43 0.43 -8.81
CA ARG A 248 14.19 0.45 -10.08
C ARG A 248 13.56 -0.43 -11.16
N HIS A 249 12.93 -1.53 -10.78
CA HIS A 249 12.22 -2.42 -11.71
C HIS A 249 10.81 -1.92 -12.02
N SER A 250 10.02 -1.62 -10.98
CA SER A 250 8.58 -1.40 -11.10
C SER A 250 8.19 -0.02 -11.61
N LEU A 251 8.98 1.04 -11.35
CA LEU A 251 8.65 2.39 -11.84
C LEU A 251 8.51 2.41 -13.36
N ILE A 252 9.53 1.92 -14.07
CA ILE A 252 9.54 1.95 -15.53
C ILE A 252 8.50 0.99 -16.12
N ASP A 253 8.21 -0.13 -15.46
CA ASP A 253 7.14 -1.04 -15.88
C ASP A 253 5.78 -0.34 -15.79
N ALA A 254 5.50 0.36 -14.69
CA ALA A 254 4.28 1.14 -14.52
C ALA A 254 4.16 2.25 -15.57
N LEU A 255 5.21 3.05 -15.79
CA LEU A 255 5.22 4.10 -16.82
C LEU A 255 4.97 3.54 -18.22
N ASN A 256 5.62 2.41 -18.56
CA ASN A 256 5.43 1.74 -19.84
C ASN A 256 4.00 1.27 -20.02
N ARG A 257 3.44 0.54 -19.05
CA ARG A 257 2.05 0.03 -19.13
C ARG A 257 1.02 1.15 -19.15
N ALA A 258 1.26 2.23 -18.42
CA ALA A 258 0.33 3.36 -18.32
C ALA A 258 0.35 4.21 -19.61
N THR A 259 1.51 4.48 -20.18
CA THR A 259 1.65 5.56 -21.18
C THR A 259 2.29 5.16 -22.50
N ASP A 260 3.00 4.02 -22.54
CA ASP A 260 3.84 3.59 -23.68
C ASP A 260 4.84 4.68 -24.17
N VAL A 261 5.11 5.69 -23.34
CA VAL A 261 5.94 6.83 -23.71
C VAL A 261 7.40 6.40 -23.88
N MET A 262 8.05 6.88 -24.93
CA MET A 262 9.51 6.75 -25.01
C MET A 262 10.18 7.59 -23.92
N ILE A 263 10.79 6.93 -22.93
CA ILE A 263 11.52 7.55 -21.82
C ILE A 263 12.87 8.15 -22.29
N ALA A 264 13.53 7.52 -23.26
CA ALA A 264 14.82 7.99 -23.77
C ALA A 264 14.76 9.44 -24.29
N GLY A 265 15.73 10.26 -23.89
CA GLY A 265 15.85 11.68 -24.26
C GLY A 265 14.93 12.63 -23.49
N LYS A 266 13.92 12.13 -22.78
CA LYS A 266 13.00 12.93 -21.95
C LYS A 266 13.70 13.49 -20.73
N MET A 267 13.21 14.62 -20.21
CA MET A 267 13.59 15.11 -18.90
C MET A 267 12.63 14.53 -17.85
N ALA A 268 13.17 13.81 -16.88
CA ALA A 268 12.38 13.25 -15.78
C ALA A 268 12.82 13.88 -14.46
N VAL A 269 11.85 14.29 -13.65
CA VAL A 269 12.07 14.87 -12.31
C VAL A 269 11.70 13.82 -11.29
N VAL A 270 12.63 13.49 -10.40
CA VAL A 270 12.40 12.62 -9.24
C VAL A 270 12.44 13.48 -7.99
N CYS A 271 11.31 13.60 -7.30
CA CYS A 271 11.21 14.34 -6.06
C CYS A 271 11.50 13.42 -4.88
N GLY A 272 12.59 13.69 -4.16
CA GLY A 272 13.13 12.82 -3.12
C GLY A 272 14.19 11.86 -3.65
N TYR A 273 15.26 11.68 -2.89
CA TYR A 273 16.43 10.86 -3.21
C TYR A 273 16.83 9.94 -2.05
N GLY A 274 15.84 9.48 -1.29
CA GLY A 274 15.96 8.32 -0.41
C GLY A 274 16.16 7.02 -1.20
N ASP A 275 15.95 5.85 -0.57
CA ASP A 275 16.18 4.57 -1.26
C ASP A 275 15.24 4.38 -2.48
N VAL A 276 13.96 4.78 -2.37
CA VAL A 276 13.00 4.79 -3.48
C VAL A 276 13.45 5.72 -4.60
N GLY A 277 13.74 6.99 -4.27
CA GLY A 277 14.20 7.99 -5.22
C GLY A 277 15.46 7.59 -5.98
N LYS A 278 16.43 6.96 -5.29
CA LYS A 278 17.62 6.36 -5.91
C LYS A 278 17.24 5.29 -6.94
N GLY A 279 16.32 4.39 -6.60
CA GLY A 279 15.84 3.35 -7.52
C GLY A 279 15.20 3.95 -8.78
N CYS A 280 14.35 4.95 -8.58
CA CYS A 280 13.66 5.69 -9.63
C CYS A 280 14.64 6.41 -10.57
N ALA A 281 15.61 7.14 -10.01
CA ALA A 281 16.60 7.85 -10.80
C ALA A 281 17.52 6.90 -11.58
N GLN A 282 17.88 5.75 -11.00
CA GLN A 282 18.67 4.73 -11.67
C GLN A 282 17.92 4.12 -12.86
N SER A 283 16.63 3.80 -12.71
CA SER A 283 15.84 3.19 -13.80
C SER A 283 15.61 4.16 -14.95
N LEU A 284 15.20 5.39 -14.65
CA LEU A 284 14.98 6.45 -15.64
C LEU A 284 16.27 6.76 -16.41
N ARG A 285 17.40 6.91 -15.71
CA ARG A 285 18.71 7.12 -16.37
C ARG A 285 19.13 5.92 -17.19
N GLY A 286 18.88 4.71 -16.71
CA GLY A 286 19.12 3.46 -17.45
C GLY A 286 18.34 3.36 -18.76
N GLN A 287 17.17 4.01 -18.83
CA GLN A 287 16.36 4.15 -20.05
C GLN A 287 16.75 5.37 -20.92
N GLY A 288 17.82 6.11 -20.55
CA GLY A 288 18.31 7.25 -21.31
C GLY A 288 17.58 8.57 -21.03
N ALA A 289 16.82 8.68 -19.93
CA ALA A 289 16.25 9.96 -19.49
C ALA A 289 17.33 10.89 -18.93
N ARG A 290 17.11 12.20 -19.09
CA ARG A 290 17.85 13.26 -18.41
C ARG A 290 17.19 13.52 -17.06
N VAL A 291 17.75 12.93 -16.00
CA VAL A 291 17.12 12.94 -14.68
C VAL A 291 17.55 14.18 -13.88
N VAL A 292 16.56 14.87 -13.32
CA VAL A 292 16.70 15.93 -12.32
C VAL A 292 16.15 15.42 -11.00
N VAL A 293 16.81 15.73 -9.89
CA VAL A 293 16.41 15.36 -8.55
C VAL A 293 16.02 16.61 -7.76
N THR A 294 14.94 16.55 -6.99
CA THR A 294 14.66 17.55 -5.95
C THR A 294 14.90 16.92 -4.58
N GLU A 295 15.51 17.65 -3.66
CA GLU A 295 15.85 17.14 -2.32
C GLU A 295 15.86 18.25 -1.28
N ILE A 296 15.42 17.89 -0.08
CA ILE A 296 15.47 18.73 1.12
C ILE A 296 16.65 18.36 2.02
N ASP A 297 17.13 17.11 1.94
CA ASP A 297 18.27 16.64 2.73
C ASP A 297 19.58 16.88 1.94
N PRO A 298 20.51 17.70 2.48
CA PRO A 298 21.76 18.01 1.79
C PRO A 298 22.66 16.79 1.57
N ILE A 299 22.55 15.73 2.37
CA ILE A 299 23.32 14.49 2.21
C ILE A 299 22.80 13.74 0.98
N ASN A 300 21.49 13.55 0.87
CA ASN A 300 20.88 12.87 -0.28
C ASN A 300 21.04 13.70 -1.56
N ALA A 301 20.91 15.03 -1.47
CA ALA A 301 21.21 15.94 -2.58
C ALA A 301 22.68 15.79 -3.06
N LEU A 302 23.64 15.76 -2.13
CA LEU A 302 25.04 15.56 -2.49
C LEU A 302 25.28 14.19 -3.13
N GLN A 303 24.62 13.13 -2.66
CA GLN A 303 24.67 11.81 -3.31
C GLN A 303 24.14 11.86 -4.74
N ALA A 304 22.99 12.49 -4.97
CA ALA A 304 22.43 12.66 -6.32
C ALA A 304 23.41 13.40 -7.25
N ALA A 305 24.00 14.49 -6.78
CA ALA A 305 25.00 15.24 -7.53
C ALA A 305 26.24 14.40 -7.85
N MET A 306 26.74 13.63 -6.89
CA MET A 306 27.90 12.75 -7.05
C MET A 306 27.66 11.60 -8.03
N GLU A 307 26.40 11.16 -8.17
CA GLU A 307 25.99 10.17 -9.17
C GLU A 307 25.75 10.81 -10.55
N GLY A 308 25.87 12.13 -10.68
CA GLY A 308 25.77 12.88 -11.93
C GLY A 308 24.36 13.35 -12.29
N TYR A 309 23.45 13.41 -11.31
CA TYR A 309 22.13 14.02 -11.46
C TYR A 309 22.20 15.52 -11.18
N ILE A 310 21.36 16.29 -11.87
CA ILE A 310 21.17 17.70 -11.52
C ILE A 310 20.25 17.76 -10.30
N VAL A 311 20.69 18.43 -9.24
CA VAL A 311 19.81 18.76 -8.10
C VAL A 311 19.24 20.15 -8.30
N ASN A 312 17.91 20.27 -8.32
CA ASN A 312 17.23 21.56 -8.51
C ASN A 312 15.91 21.59 -7.74
N THR A 313 15.26 22.75 -7.67
CA THR A 313 13.88 22.85 -7.17
C THR A 313 12.89 22.53 -8.27
N LEU A 314 11.69 22.08 -7.90
CA LEU A 314 10.65 21.71 -8.86
C LEU A 314 10.23 22.92 -9.72
N GLU A 315 10.13 24.10 -9.12
CA GLU A 315 9.70 25.34 -9.77
C GLU A 315 10.61 25.74 -10.93
N ASN A 316 11.90 25.39 -10.87
CA ASN A 316 12.86 25.71 -11.93
C ASN A 316 12.75 24.77 -13.14
N VAL A 317 12.09 23.62 -13.01
CA VAL A 317 12.03 22.59 -14.06
C VAL A 317 10.62 22.19 -14.47
N VAL A 318 9.59 22.62 -13.71
CA VAL A 318 8.18 22.23 -13.90
C VAL A 318 7.66 22.51 -15.31
N GLY A 319 8.08 23.62 -15.93
CA GLY A 319 7.60 24.00 -17.27
C GLY A 319 8.28 23.28 -18.43
N VAL A 320 9.33 22.47 -18.18
CA VAL A 320 10.14 21.86 -19.25
C VAL A 320 10.27 20.34 -19.15
N ALA A 321 10.08 19.77 -17.96
CA ALA A 321 10.15 18.33 -17.76
C ALA A 321 8.97 17.57 -18.37
N ASP A 322 9.19 16.30 -18.70
CA ASP A 322 8.25 15.39 -19.36
C ASP A 322 7.57 14.44 -18.37
N ILE A 323 8.30 14.02 -17.33
CA ILE A 323 7.87 13.01 -16.38
C ILE A 323 8.19 13.51 -14.98
N PHE A 324 7.24 13.42 -14.06
CA PHE A 324 7.37 13.78 -12.65
C PHE A 324 7.06 12.56 -11.79
N VAL A 325 7.98 12.20 -10.91
CA VAL A 325 7.87 11.07 -9.99
C VAL A 325 8.06 11.57 -8.58
N THR A 326 7.04 11.47 -7.73
CA THR A 326 7.17 11.77 -6.29
C THR A 326 7.54 10.50 -5.52
N ALA A 327 8.58 10.59 -4.68
CA ALA A 327 9.18 9.47 -3.95
C ALA A 327 9.69 9.91 -2.56
N THR A 328 8.95 10.79 -1.88
CA THR A 328 9.42 11.48 -0.67
C THR A 328 8.92 10.87 0.64
N GLY A 329 7.76 10.20 0.63
CA GLY A 329 7.01 9.86 1.83
C GLY A 329 6.48 11.08 2.60
N ASN A 330 6.36 12.23 1.92
CA ASN A 330 5.90 13.50 2.46
C ASN A 330 4.74 14.06 1.63
N GLU A 331 4.07 15.10 2.12
CA GLU A 331 2.87 15.65 1.50
C GLU A 331 3.12 16.92 0.68
N ALA A 332 2.21 17.21 -0.25
CA ALA A 332 2.16 18.44 -1.04
C ALA A 332 3.44 18.75 -1.85
N ILE A 333 4.03 17.72 -2.45
CA ILE A 333 5.24 17.83 -3.28
C ILE A 333 4.90 18.43 -4.66
N VAL A 334 3.89 17.88 -5.33
CA VAL A 334 3.40 18.38 -6.63
C VAL A 334 1.98 18.90 -6.44
N THR A 335 1.83 20.23 -6.44
CA THR A 335 0.55 20.89 -6.21
C THR A 335 -0.24 21.07 -7.52
N ALA A 336 -1.53 21.40 -7.42
CA ALA A 336 -2.31 21.81 -8.59
C ALA A 336 -1.71 23.02 -9.33
N GLU A 337 -1.07 23.94 -8.61
CA GLU A 337 -0.35 25.08 -9.21
C GLU A 337 0.89 24.62 -9.99
N HIS A 338 1.61 23.60 -9.52
CA HIS A 338 2.71 23.00 -10.27
C HIS A 338 2.19 22.35 -11.55
N MET A 339 1.14 21.54 -11.45
CA MET A 339 0.57 20.84 -12.61
C MET A 339 0.06 21.81 -13.69
N ALA A 340 -0.58 22.91 -13.31
CA ALA A 340 -1.03 23.95 -14.25
C ALA A 340 0.11 24.68 -14.99
N LYS A 341 1.37 24.53 -14.56
CA LYS A 341 2.57 25.08 -15.21
C LYS A 341 3.33 24.03 -16.03
N MET A 342 2.91 22.77 -15.99
CA MET A 342 3.56 21.71 -16.76
C MET A 342 3.24 21.86 -18.25
N LYS A 343 4.11 21.32 -19.09
CA LYS A 343 3.84 21.28 -20.52
C LYS A 343 2.74 20.28 -20.84
N HIS A 344 2.09 20.47 -21.99
CA HIS A 344 1.08 19.55 -22.48
C HIS A 344 1.62 18.11 -22.58
N ASN A 345 0.83 17.17 -22.06
CA ASN A 345 1.07 15.73 -21.92
C ASN A 345 2.27 15.37 -21.03
N ALA A 346 2.62 16.22 -20.07
CA ALA A 346 3.57 15.85 -19.03
C ALA A 346 2.97 14.79 -18.10
N ILE A 347 3.72 13.73 -17.81
CA ILE A 347 3.24 12.62 -16.98
C ILE A 347 3.56 12.90 -15.52
N VAL A 348 2.56 12.77 -14.64
CA VAL A 348 2.75 12.89 -13.19
C VAL A 348 2.37 11.58 -12.52
N CYS A 349 3.28 11.04 -11.70
CA CYS A 349 3.03 9.83 -10.94
C CYS A 349 3.67 9.89 -9.55
N ASN A 350 3.12 9.08 -8.65
CA ASN A 350 3.60 8.92 -7.30
C ASN A 350 3.97 7.46 -7.06
N ILE A 351 5.16 7.25 -6.48
CA ILE A 351 5.65 5.93 -6.04
C ILE A 351 6.03 5.96 -4.55
N GLY A 352 5.66 7.02 -3.84
CA GLY A 352 5.50 7.00 -2.39
C GLY A 352 4.32 6.14 -1.96
N HIS A 353 4.01 6.16 -0.67
CA HIS A 353 3.03 5.24 -0.10
C HIS A 353 1.57 5.76 -0.18
N PHE A 354 1.32 7.03 0.15
CA PHE A 354 -0.01 7.65 0.08
C PHE A 354 -0.15 8.57 -1.13
N ASP A 355 -1.38 8.93 -1.49
CA ASP A 355 -1.72 9.79 -2.64
C ASP A 355 -1.37 11.28 -2.44
N ASN A 356 -1.14 11.71 -1.20
CA ASN A 356 -0.97 13.10 -0.82
C ASN A 356 0.40 13.73 -1.16
N GLU A 357 1.33 13.00 -1.77
CA GLU A 357 2.51 13.62 -2.40
C GLU A 357 2.08 14.53 -3.57
N ILE A 358 0.99 14.16 -4.26
CA ILE A 358 0.38 14.93 -5.34
C ILE A 358 -0.94 15.51 -4.82
N ASP A 359 -1.18 16.80 -5.07
CA ASP A 359 -2.42 17.47 -4.67
C ASP A 359 -3.59 17.11 -5.60
N MET A 360 -4.03 15.85 -5.57
CA MET A 360 -5.16 15.35 -6.37
C MET A 360 -6.48 16.03 -5.98
N ALA A 361 -6.62 16.40 -4.71
CA ALA A 361 -7.79 17.10 -4.21
C ALA A 361 -7.86 18.54 -4.76
N GLY A 362 -6.73 19.25 -4.79
CA GLY A 362 -6.61 20.56 -5.43
C GLY A 362 -6.79 20.48 -6.94
N LEU A 363 -6.24 19.46 -7.61
CA LEU A 363 -6.43 19.24 -9.05
C LEU A 363 -7.92 19.05 -9.38
N SER A 364 -8.63 18.22 -8.62
CA SER A 364 -10.07 18.00 -8.78
C SER A 364 -10.92 19.26 -8.57
N ARG A 365 -10.44 20.21 -7.76
CA ARG A 365 -11.10 21.51 -7.51
C ARG A 365 -10.61 22.64 -8.43
N SER A 366 -9.59 22.40 -9.25
CA SER A 366 -8.97 23.43 -10.09
C SER A 366 -9.86 23.90 -11.25
N GLY A 367 -10.90 23.13 -11.58
CA GLY A 367 -11.71 23.30 -12.78
C GLY A 367 -11.16 22.56 -14.00
N ALA A 368 -10.03 21.85 -13.86
CA ALA A 368 -9.55 20.92 -14.90
C ALA A 368 -10.55 19.78 -15.12
N THR A 369 -10.72 19.37 -16.37
CA THR A 369 -11.61 18.27 -16.75
C THR A 369 -10.82 16.96 -16.80
N ARG A 370 -11.29 15.95 -16.07
CA ARG A 370 -10.72 14.60 -16.08
C ARG A 370 -11.33 13.75 -17.20
N ASP A 371 -10.48 13.12 -18.00
CA ASP A 371 -10.84 12.08 -18.96
C ASP A 371 -10.06 10.80 -18.62
N GLU A 372 -10.76 9.69 -18.35
CA GLU A 372 -10.12 8.41 -18.04
C GLU A 372 -9.77 7.70 -19.35
N LEU A 373 -8.47 7.63 -19.68
CA LEU A 373 -8.01 6.99 -20.93
C LEU A 373 -8.11 5.46 -20.83
N LYS A 374 -7.69 4.94 -19.68
CA LYS A 374 -7.78 3.52 -19.27
C LYS A 374 -7.57 3.45 -17.76
N THR A 375 -7.95 2.32 -17.16
CA THR A 375 -7.82 2.13 -15.71
C THR A 375 -6.40 2.43 -15.21
N GLY A 376 -6.28 3.39 -14.30
CA GLY A 376 -5.00 3.85 -13.76
C GLY A 376 -4.25 4.87 -14.63
N THR A 377 -4.90 5.46 -15.63
CA THR A 377 -4.33 6.52 -16.47
C THR A 377 -5.42 7.53 -16.86
N ASP A 378 -5.36 8.70 -16.24
CA ASP A 378 -6.26 9.83 -16.51
C ASP A 378 -5.51 10.94 -17.24
N LEU A 379 -6.22 11.69 -18.07
CA LEU A 379 -5.79 12.95 -18.65
C LEU A 379 -6.56 14.10 -18.00
N TRP A 380 -5.85 15.08 -17.46
CA TRP A 380 -6.44 16.27 -16.84
C TRP A 380 -6.19 17.50 -17.72
N THR A 381 -7.27 18.02 -18.32
CA THR A 381 -7.18 19.18 -19.22
C THR A 381 -7.54 20.48 -18.50
N PHE A 382 -6.64 21.46 -18.55
CA PHE A 382 -6.82 22.79 -17.97
C PHE A 382 -7.54 23.75 -18.92
N ALA A 383 -7.98 24.90 -18.40
CA ALA A 383 -8.81 25.86 -19.14
C ALA A 383 -8.13 26.49 -20.37
N ASP A 384 -6.81 26.52 -20.41
CA ASP A 384 -6.01 26.99 -21.54
C ASP A 384 -5.77 25.90 -22.61
N GLY A 385 -6.30 24.69 -22.39
CA GLY A 385 -6.26 23.56 -23.31
C GLY A 385 -5.03 22.66 -23.19
N HIS A 386 -4.05 22.99 -22.33
CA HIS A 386 -2.99 22.02 -22.03
C HIS A 386 -3.53 20.92 -21.10
N ALA A 387 -2.82 19.80 -21.06
CA ALA A 387 -3.23 18.65 -20.27
C ALA A 387 -2.02 17.96 -19.64
N VAL A 388 -2.23 17.29 -18.51
CA VAL A 388 -1.24 16.45 -17.81
C VAL A 388 -1.78 15.06 -17.57
#